data_AF-A0A9P0LNX1-F1
#
_entry.id   AF-A0A9P0LNX1-F1
#
_cell.length_a   1.000
_cell.length_b   1.000
_cell.length_c   1.000
_cell.angle_alpha   90.00
_cell.angle_beta   90.00
_cell.angle_gamma   90.00
#
_symmetry.space_group_name_H-M   'P 1'
#
loop_
_entity.id
_entity.type
_entity.pdbx_description
1 polymer ?
#
loop_
_entity_poly.entity_id
_entity_poly.type
_entity_poly.pdbx_seq_one_letter_code
_entity_poly.pdbx_strand_id
1 'polypeptide(L)'
;MKVKVAAQQLSHSVSAAIETFSVLGDFPAELLHTAEFSSTIDDLFDSLNGSTITAEGVKKYKCCLSGDSPHLDFRKSMLCKINKWRVIDSETGLERRSYKFIDGWQITIKAVIMLWECLRAKGFKFLALRNLNQDPIENIIGQIRQHGVCNSNPSCHQFIVALKTIVINKFSTPLTRNGTGGTRRTTVQQ
;
A
#
# COMPACT_ATOMS: atom_id res chain seq x y z
N MET A 1 -2.62 -13.06 -4.51
CA MET A 1 -3.31 -12.20 -3.52
C MET A 1 -3.77 -10.94 -4.23
N LYS A 2 -4.98 -10.41 -3.96
CA LYS A 2 -5.52 -9.23 -4.66
C LYS A 2 -5.65 -8.03 -3.71
N VAL A 3 -4.53 -7.33 -3.45
CA VAL A 3 -4.51 -6.11 -2.61
C VAL A 3 -5.51 -5.06 -3.10
N LYS A 4 -5.72 -4.98 -4.43
CA LYS A 4 -6.70 -4.09 -5.06
C LYS A 4 -8.10 -4.20 -4.47
N VAL A 5 -8.58 -5.41 -4.18
CA VAL A 5 -9.96 -5.60 -3.67
C VAL A 5 -10.09 -5.01 -2.28
N ALA A 6 -9.14 -5.31 -1.39
CA ALA A 6 -9.12 -4.77 -0.04
C ALA A 6 -9.00 -3.23 -0.04
N ALA A 7 -8.12 -2.68 -0.86
CA ALA A 7 -7.96 -1.22 -0.99
C ALA A 7 -9.20 -0.52 -1.56
N GLN A 8 -9.97 -1.18 -2.44
CA GLN A 8 -11.23 -0.63 -2.95
C GLN A 8 -12.35 -0.67 -1.90
N GLN A 9 -12.42 -1.75 -1.11
CA GLN A 9 -13.41 -1.91 -0.05
C GLN A 9 -13.23 -0.88 1.07
N LEU A 10 -11.98 -0.62 1.48
CA LEU A 10 -11.65 0.34 2.54
C LEU A 10 -11.12 1.64 1.91
N SER A 11 -11.98 2.33 1.16
CA SER A 11 -11.62 3.54 0.42
C SER A 11 -12.41 4.76 0.87
N HIS A 12 -11.89 5.95 0.60
CA HIS A 12 -12.59 7.23 0.79
C HIS A 12 -13.97 7.25 0.11
N SER A 13 -14.07 6.72 -1.13
CA SER A 13 -15.35 6.69 -1.85
C SER A 13 -16.39 5.81 -1.18
N VAL A 14 -15.97 4.70 -0.56
CA VAL A 14 -16.89 3.83 0.21
C VAL A 14 -17.33 4.55 1.49
N SER A 15 -16.42 5.23 2.20
CA SER A 15 -16.78 6.06 3.36
C SER A 15 -17.81 7.13 3.01
N ALA A 16 -17.53 7.91 1.97
CA ALA A 16 -18.41 8.99 1.52
C ALA A 16 -19.79 8.47 1.09
N ALA A 17 -19.85 7.30 0.44
CA ALA A 17 -21.12 6.67 0.10
C ALA A 17 -21.92 6.29 1.35
N ILE A 18 -21.29 5.61 2.32
CA ILE A 18 -21.94 5.23 3.59
C ILE A 18 -22.48 6.48 4.31
N GLU A 19 -21.65 7.52 4.44
CA GLU A 19 -22.05 8.80 5.05
C GLU A 19 -23.26 9.43 4.34
N THR A 20 -23.23 9.45 3.01
CA THR A 20 -24.32 10.03 2.20
C THR A 20 -25.63 9.28 2.41
N PHE A 21 -25.62 7.95 2.32
CA PHE A 21 -26.82 7.13 2.51
C PHE A 21 -27.32 7.17 3.96
N SER A 22 -26.44 7.32 4.94
CA SER A 22 -26.86 7.54 6.34
C SER A 22 -27.55 8.88 6.53
N VAL A 23 -27.06 9.96 5.89
CA VAL A 23 -27.69 11.29 5.94
C VAL A 23 -29.05 11.31 5.22
N LEU A 24 -29.18 10.57 4.12
CA LEU A 24 -30.45 10.43 3.40
C LEU A 24 -31.48 9.56 4.14
N GLY A 25 -31.08 8.89 5.22
CA GLY A 25 -31.95 8.01 6.02
C GLY A 25 -32.10 6.60 5.44
N ASP A 26 -31.37 6.27 4.37
CA ASP A 26 -31.38 4.94 3.77
C ASP A 26 -30.57 3.93 4.59
N PHE A 27 -29.55 4.40 5.32
CA PHE A 27 -28.65 3.59 6.15
C PHE A 27 -28.77 3.92 7.65
N PRO A 28 -28.67 2.92 8.54
CA PRO A 28 -28.62 3.14 9.98
C PRO A 28 -27.44 4.02 10.38
N ALA A 29 -27.62 4.84 11.42
CA ALA A 29 -26.60 5.79 11.89
C ALA A 29 -25.33 5.08 12.41
N GLU A 30 -25.47 3.85 12.88
CA GLU A 30 -24.36 3.00 13.36
C GLU A 30 -23.33 2.73 12.25
N LEU A 31 -23.74 2.79 10.97
CA LEU A 31 -22.82 2.61 9.84
C LEU A 31 -21.84 3.77 9.69
N LEU A 32 -22.08 4.92 10.31
CA LEU A 32 -21.12 6.02 10.36
C LEU A 32 -19.80 5.61 11.02
N HIS A 33 -19.83 4.68 11.98
CA HIS A 33 -18.61 4.11 12.57
C HIS A 33 -17.79 3.31 11.54
N THR A 34 -18.47 2.62 10.63
CA THR A 34 -17.83 1.89 9.52
C THR A 34 -17.23 2.84 8.50
N ALA A 35 -17.93 3.94 8.19
CA ALA A 35 -17.39 5.00 7.34
C ALA A 35 -16.11 5.59 7.94
N GLU A 36 -16.15 6.03 9.21
CA GLU A 36 -14.99 6.58 9.91
C GLU A 36 -13.80 5.60 9.89
N PHE A 37 -14.06 4.31 10.15
CA PHE A 37 -13.03 3.28 10.08
C PHE A 37 -12.46 3.14 8.67
N SER A 38 -13.32 3.07 7.64
CA SER A 38 -12.90 2.95 6.24
C SER A 38 -12.03 4.14 5.82
N SER A 39 -12.45 5.38 6.12
CA SER A 39 -11.65 6.58 5.85
C SER A 39 -10.32 6.56 6.60
N THR A 40 -10.33 6.11 7.86
CA THR A 40 -9.11 6.03 8.69
C THR A 40 -8.10 5.03 8.10
N ILE A 41 -8.56 3.87 7.64
CA ILE A 41 -7.70 2.86 7.01
C ILE A 41 -7.18 3.33 5.66
N ASP A 42 -8.04 3.96 4.86
CA ASP A 42 -7.67 4.53 3.56
C ASP A 42 -6.57 5.60 3.70
N ASP A 43 -6.72 6.53 4.65
CA ASP A 43 -5.72 7.53 4.98
C ASP A 43 -4.42 6.88 5.51
N LEU A 44 -4.54 5.87 6.39
CA LEU A 44 -3.38 5.14 6.90
C LEU A 44 -2.61 4.45 5.76
N PHE A 45 -3.31 3.81 4.84
CA PHE A 45 -2.72 3.14 3.68
C PHE A 45 -2.03 4.14 2.75
N ASP A 46 -2.70 5.24 2.39
CA ASP A 46 -2.11 6.30 1.56
C ASP A 46 -0.86 6.89 2.23
N SER A 47 -0.92 7.11 3.54
CA SER A 47 0.20 7.64 4.35
C SER A 47 1.42 6.74 4.40
N LEU A 48 1.37 5.54 3.85
CA LEU A 48 2.48 4.58 3.78
C LEU A 48 2.76 4.10 2.34
N ASN A 49 2.04 4.62 1.35
CA ASN A 49 2.18 4.21 -0.05
C ASN A 49 2.23 5.40 -1.05
N GLY A 50 2.44 6.61 -0.52
CA GLY A 50 2.63 7.83 -1.30
C GLY A 50 3.94 7.84 -2.11
N SER A 51 3.90 8.50 -3.27
CA SER A 51 5.04 8.58 -4.21
C SER A 51 5.14 9.91 -4.98
N THR A 52 4.07 10.71 -5.02
CA THR A 52 4.11 12.07 -5.55
C THR A 52 4.74 13.01 -4.53
N ILE A 53 5.46 14.05 -4.96
CA ILE A 53 6.13 14.96 -4.00
C ILE A 53 5.11 15.69 -3.12
N THR A 54 4.01 16.13 -3.72
CA THR A 54 2.90 16.81 -3.04
C THR A 54 1.64 15.99 -3.13
N ALA A 55 0.72 16.20 -2.19
CA ALA A 55 -0.61 15.62 -2.26
C ALA A 55 -1.42 16.25 -3.39
N GLU A 56 -2.29 15.46 -4.01
CA GLU A 56 -3.20 15.92 -5.05
C GLU A 56 -4.65 15.63 -4.63
N GLY A 57 -5.51 16.64 -4.77
CA GLY A 57 -6.94 16.52 -4.45
C GLY A 57 -7.22 16.21 -2.98
N VAL A 58 -8.18 15.30 -2.75
CA VAL A 58 -8.71 14.99 -1.40
C VAL A 58 -7.77 14.09 -0.59
N LYS A 59 -6.87 13.35 -1.25
CA LYS A 59 -5.97 12.36 -0.61
C LYS A 59 -4.71 13.01 -0.05
N LYS A 60 -4.85 13.66 1.11
CA LYS A 60 -3.80 14.45 1.77
C LYS A 60 -2.51 13.67 2.09
N TYR A 61 -2.63 12.36 2.32
CA TYR A 61 -1.49 11.50 2.69
C TYR A 61 -0.91 10.70 1.52
N LYS A 62 -1.50 10.82 0.32
CA LYS A 62 -1.02 10.13 -0.86
C LYS A 62 0.14 10.89 -1.52
N CYS A 63 1.18 11.17 -0.75
CA CYS A 63 2.37 11.87 -1.19
C CYS A 63 3.61 11.41 -0.41
N CYS A 64 4.78 11.90 -0.80
CA CYS A 64 6.01 11.66 -0.11
C CYS A 64 5.96 12.29 1.28
N LEU A 65 6.58 11.62 2.24
CA LEU A 65 6.84 12.19 3.54
C LEU A 65 7.87 13.31 3.40
N SER A 66 7.56 14.49 3.90
CA SER A 66 8.45 15.66 3.91
C SER A 66 8.33 16.41 5.24
N GLY A 67 9.18 17.42 5.45
CA GLY A 67 9.16 18.25 6.66
C GLY A 67 7.81 18.95 6.88
N ASP A 68 7.17 19.37 5.80
CA ASP A 68 5.92 20.15 5.82
C ASP A 68 4.66 19.29 5.61
N SER A 69 4.83 17.99 5.37
CA SER A 69 3.71 17.09 5.10
C SER A 69 2.92 16.76 6.36
N PRO A 70 1.59 16.53 6.27
CA PRO A 70 0.73 16.27 7.44
C PRO A 70 0.93 14.87 8.06
N HIS A 71 1.86 14.07 7.54
CA HIS A 71 2.05 12.68 7.92
C HIS A 71 2.47 12.49 9.38
N LEU A 72 3.33 13.35 9.94
CA LEU A 72 3.90 13.12 11.26
C LEU A 72 2.83 13.24 12.35
N ASP A 73 2.00 14.28 12.29
CA ASP A 73 0.93 14.49 13.26
C ASP A 73 -0.18 13.44 13.11
N PHE A 74 -0.55 13.12 11.87
CA PHE A 74 -1.47 12.04 11.58
C PHE A 74 -0.98 10.70 12.16
N ARG A 75 0.28 10.34 11.95
CA ARG A 75 0.86 9.09 12.45
C ARG A 75 0.94 9.02 13.98
N LYS A 76 1.26 10.13 14.65
CA LYS A 76 1.23 10.20 16.12
C LYS A 76 -0.18 9.94 16.64
N SER A 77 -1.19 10.59 16.05
CA SER A 77 -2.60 10.36 16.37
C SER A 77 -3.01 8.90 16.10
N MET A 78 -2.60 8.34 14.96
CA MET A 78 -2.88 6.95 14.59
C MET A 78 -2.25 5.93 15.53
N LEU A 79 -1.03 6.16 16.04
CA LEU A 79 -0.44 5.29 17.05
C LEU A 79 -1.31 5.22 18.31
N CYS A 80 -1.86 6.36 18.76
CA CYS A 80 -2.79 6.38 19.89
C CYS A 80 -4.10 5.62 19.59
N LYS A 81 -4.63 5.72 18.36
CA LYS A 81 -5.84 4.99 17.93
C LYS A 81 -5.59 3.48 17.84
N ILE A 82 -4.54 3.06 17.13
CA ILE A 82 -4.23 1.65 16.87
C ILE A 82 -3.92 0.89 18.16
N ASN A 83 -3.28 1.53 19.14
CA ASN A 83 -3.03 0.91 20.45
C ASN A 83 -4.32 0.51 21.19
N LYS A 84 -5.44 1.17 20.87
CA LYS A 84 -6.76 0.85 21.45
C LYS A 84 -7.54 -0.17 20.62
N TRP A 85 -7.06 -0.56 19.44
CA TRP A 85 -7.75 -1.55 18.62
C TRP A 85 -7.81 -2.91 19.34
N ARG A 86 -8.94 -3.58 19.12
CA ARG A 86 -9.26 -4.91 19.64
C ARG A 86 -9.92 -5.66 18.50
N VAL A 87 -9.54 -6.91 18.28
CA VAL A 87 -10.20 -7.77 17.30
C VAL A 87 -11.21 -8.62 18.05
N ILE A 88 -12.49 -8.43 17.77
CA ILE A 88 -13.56 -9.19 18.40
C ILE A 88 -14.10 -10.19 17.38
N ASP A 89 -14.24 -11.43 17.81
CA ASP A 89 -14.89 -12.47 17.03
C ASP A 89 -16.40 -12.25 17.01
N SER A 90 -17.00 -12.18 15.82
CA SER A 90 -18.42 -11.85 15.66
C SER A 90 -19.36 -12.94 16.15
N GLU A 91 -18.92 -14.20 16.18
CA GLU A 91 -19.76 -15.34 16.58
C GLU A 91 -19.69 -15.55 18.10
N THR A 92 -18.48 -15.46 18.67
CA THR A 92 -18.24 -15.76 20.09
C THR A 92 -18.20 -14.52 20.99
N GLY A 93 -18.05 -13.32 20.42
CA GLY A 93 -17.87 -12.07 21.17
C GLY A 93 -16.54 -11.96 21.90
N LEU A 94 -15.64 -12.94 21.74
CA LEU A 94 -14.35 -12.99 22.44
C LEU A 94 -13.28 -12.19 21.69
N GLU A 95 -12.38 -11.59 22.44
CA GLU A 95 -11.22 -10.89 21.88
C GLU A 95 -10.20 -11.88 21.33
N ARG A 96 -9.85 -11.74 20.05
CA ARG A 96 -8.81 -12.51 19.36
C ARG A 96 -7.46 -11.79 19.47
N ARG A 97 -6.58 -12.32 20.33
CA ARG A 97 -5.22 -11.77 20.57
C ARG A 97 -4.12 -12.39 19.70
N SER A 98 -4.45 -13.37 18.87
CA SER A 98 -3.50 -14.06 18.00
C SER A 98 -3.03 -13.21 16.82
N TYR A 99 -3.84 -12.24 16.39
CA TYR A 99 -3.54 -11.40 15.24
C TYR A 99 -2.43 -10.38 15.52
N LYS A 100 -1.32 -10.48 14.77
CA LYS A 100 -0.13 -9.62 14.95
C LYS A 100 -0.13 -8.35 14.10
N PHE A 101 -1.13 -8.14 13.25
CA PHE A 101 -1.12 -6.98 12.33
C PHE A 101 -1.24 -5.64 13.05
N ILE A 102 -1.89 -5.59 14.23
CA ILE A 102 -1.98 -4.37 15.05
C ILE A 102 -0.57 -3.95 15.49
N ASP A 103 0.21 -4.89 16.02
CA ASP A 103 1.62 -4.67 16.37
C ASP A 103 2.43 -4.28 15.13
N GLY A 104 2.19 -4.96 14.00
CA GLY A 104 2.82 -4.68 12.72
C GLY A 104 2.62 -3.24 12.24
N TRP A 105 1.39 -2.70 12.35
CA TRP A 105 1.12 -1.30 12.05
C TRP A 105 1.89 -0.36 12.97
N GLN A 106 1.86 -0.61 14.28
CA GLN A 106 2.58 0.24 15.24
C GLN A 106 4.09 0.25 14.99
N ILE A 107 4.68 -0.92 14.74
CA ILE A 107 6.09 -1.08 14.41
C ILE A 107 6.40 -0.32 13.12
N THR A 108 5.60 -0.51 12.07
CA THR A 108 5.80 0.17 10.78
C THR A 108 5.77 1.68 10.93
N ILE A 109 4.75 2.22 11.60
CA ILE A 109 4.62 3.67 11.79
C ILE A 109 5.83 4.23 12.57
N LYS A 110 6.22 3.58 13.68
CA LYS A 110 7.38 3.98 14.49
C LYS A 110 8.67 3.93 13.67
N ALA A 111 8.90 2.83 12.94
CA ALA A 111 10.09 2.65 12.12
C ALA A 111 10.21 3.71 11.03
N VAL A 112 9.10 4.06 10.35
CA VAL A 112 9.11 5.10 9.32
C VAL A 112 9.36 6.49 9.93
N ILE A 113 8.82 6.80 11.11
CA ILE A 113 9.12 8.05 11.82
C ILE A 113 10.62 8.13 12.13
N MET A 114 11.20 7.09 12.73
CA MET A 114 12.63 7.04 13.06
C MET A 114 13.51 7.13 11.81
N LEU A 115 13.15 6.43 10.74
CA LEU A 115 13.85 6.48 9.46
C LEU A 115 13.84 7.90 8.89
N TRP A 116 12.68 8.56 8.94
CA TRP A 116 12.55 9.93 8.43
C TRP A 116 13.40 10.92 9.22
N GLU A 117 13.43 10.82 10.54
CA GLU A 117 14.29 11.67 11.38
C GLU A 117 15.76 11.51 11.00
N CYS A 118 16.23 10.27 10.80
CA CYS A 118 17.58 9.97 10.33
C CYS A 118 17.86 10.56 8.94
N LEU A 119 16.95 10.40 7.99
CA LEU A 119 17.13 10.88 6.61
C LEU A 119 17.09 12.41 6.55
N ARG A 120 16.17 13.04 7.28
CA ARG A 120 16.08 14.50 7.37
C ARG A 120 17.36 15.10 7.94
N ALA A 121 17.94 14.49 8.97
CA ALA A 121 19.23 14.92 9.52
C ALA A 121 20.38 14.82 8.50
N LYS A 122 20.26 13.94 7.51
CA LYS A 122 21.20 13.80 6.38
C LYS A 122 20.89 14.71 5.18
N GLY A 123 19.91 15.61 5.29
CA GLY A 123 19.56 16.58 4.24
C GLY A 123 18.56 16.08 3.20
N PHE A 124 17.90 14.94 3.41
CA PHE A 124 16.84 14.48 2.50
C PHE A 124 15.60 15.38 2.62
N LYS A 125 15.09 15.84 1.46
CA LYS A 125 13.90 16.72 1.39
C LYS A 125 12.58 15.96 1.51
N PHE A 126 12.55 14.72 1.03
CA PHE A 126 11.36 13.88 1.06
C PHE A 126 11.74 12.39 1.06
N LEU A 127 10.79 11.54 1.44
CA LEU A 127 10.87 10.09 1.42
C LEU A 127 9.64 9.51 0.72
N ALA A 128 9.88 8.82 -0.41
CA ALA A 128 8.84 8.11 -1.15
C ALA A 128 8.54 6.76 -0.46
N LEU A 129 7.39 6.68 0.19
CA LEU A 129 7.04 5.56 1.08
C LEU A 129 6.71 4.28 0.30
N ARG A 130 6.23 4.43 -0.94
CA ARG A 130 6.07 3.31 -1.88
C ARG A 130 7.34 2.48 -2.08
N ASN A 131 8.52 3.08 -1.88
CA ASN A 131 9.80 2.37 -2.03
C ASN A 131 10.15 1.50 -0.81
N LEU A 132 9.38 1.57 0.28
CA LEU A 132 9.62 0.82 1.51
C LEU A 132 8.77 -0.46 1.61
N ASN A 133 8.01 -0.80 0.57
CA ASN A 133 7.20 -2.00 0.53
C ASN A 133 7.86 -3.12 -0.29
N GLN A 134 7.30 -4.33 -0.21
CA GLN A 134 7.81 -5.50 -0.93
C GLN A 134 7.21 -5.67 -2.34
N ASP A 135 6.42 -4.71 -2.84
CA ASP A 135 5.80 -4.81 -4.17
C ASP A 135 6.84 -5.00 -5.29
N PRO A 136 8.02 -4.31 -5.29
CA PRO A 136 9.02 -4.53 -6.32
C PRO A 136 9.53 -5.98 -6.39
N ILE A 137 9.76 -6.62 -5.23
CA ILE A 137 10.23 -8.01 -5.20
C ILE A 137 9.11 -8.99 -5.58
N GLU A 138 7.87 -8.75 -5.14
CA GLU A 138 6.72 -9.55 -5.57
C GLU A 138 6.50 -9.46 -7.09
N ASN A 139 6.67 -8.27 -7.68
CA ASN A 139 6.58 -8.06 -9.12
C ASN A 139 7.67 -8.83 -9.88
N ILE A 140 8.89 -8.88 -9.36
CA ILE A 140 9.98 -9.69 -9.94
C ILE A 140 9.63 -11.18 -9.87
N ILE A 141 9.13 -11.66 -8.73
CA ILE A 141 8.70 -13.06 -8.58
C ILE A 141 7.54 -13.39 -9.54
N GLY A 142 6.61 -12.45 -9.73
CA GLY A 142 5.54 -12.57 -10.74
C GLY A 142 6.08 -12.71 -12.15
N GLN A 143 7.08 -11.90 -12.53
CA GLN A 143 7.76 -12.01 -13.82
C GLN A 143 8.48 -13.36 -13.98
N ILE A 144 9.11 -13.87 -12.92
CA ILE A 144 9.76 -15.19 -12.93
C ILE A 144 8.73 -16.30 -13.21
N ARG A 145 7.57 -16.27 -12.55
CA ARG A 145 6.50 -17.27 -12.78
C ARG A 145 5.86 -17.15 -14.17
N GLN A 146 5.92 -15.97 -14.78
CA GLN A 146 5.46 -15.73 -16.15
C GLN A 146 6.52 -16.07 -17.21
N HIS A 147 7.76 -16.37 -16.81
CA HIS A 147 8.83 -16.68 -17.74
C HIS A 147 8.56 -18.00 -18.50
N GLY A 148 8.75 -17.99 -19.82
CA GLY A 148 8.40 -19.13 -20.68
C GLY A 148 6.89 -19.30 -20.87
N VAL A 149 6.38 -20.52 -20.67
CA VAL A 149 4.95 -20.86 -20.83
C VAL A 149 4.17 -20.68 -19.51
N CYS A 150 4.48 -19.62 -18.76
CA CYS A 150 3.88 -19.35 -17.44
C CYS A 150 4.06 -20.50 -16.44
N ASN A 151 5.31 -20.85 -16.13
CA ASN A 151 5.62 -21.82 -15.08
C ASN A 151 5.27 -21.26 -13.69
N SER A 152 4.05 -21.55 -13.25
CA SER A 152 3.51 -21.06 -11.99
C SER A 152 4.26 -21.56 -10.76
N ASN A 153 5.03 -22.65 -10.86
CA ASN A 153 5.81 -23.21 -9.76
C ASN A 153 7.20 -23.69 -10.22
N PRO A 154 8.14 -22.77 -10.48
CA PRO A 154 9.45 -23.13 -10.99
C PRO A 154 10.29 -23.88 -9.96
N SER A 155 11.07 -24.86 -10.41
CA SER A 155 12.16 -25.44 -9.61
C SER A 155 13.23 -24.40 -9.32
N CYS A 156 14.11 -24.65 -8.34
CA CYS A 156 15.22 -23.74 -8.02
C CYS A 156 16.08 -23.40 -9.24
N HIS A 157 16.37 -24.39 -10.10
CA HIS A 157 17.11 -24.18 -11.34
C HIS A 157 16.35 -23.26 -12.31
N GLN A 158 15.06 -23.52 -12.53
CA GLN A 158 14.22 -22.71 -13.41
C GLN A 158 14.08 -21.27 -12.90
N PHE A 159 13.97 -21.10 -11.58
CA PHE A 159 13.94 -19.79 -10.94
C PHE A 159 15.23 -19.00 -11.21
N ILE A 160 16.39 -19.62 -11.00
CA ILE A 160 17.70 -18.99 -11.24
C ILE A 160 17.86 -18.58 -12.70
N VAL A 161 17.50 -19.47 -13.64
CA VAL A 161 17.57 -19.19 -15.08
C VAL A 161 16.65 -18.04 -15.46
N ALA A 162 15.38 -18.06 -15.02
CA ALA A 162 14.43 -16.99 -15.28
C ALA A 162 14.88 -15.64 -14.70
N LEU A 163 15.40 -15.65 -13.46
CA LEU A 163 15.94 -14.45 -12.81
C LEU A 163 17.10 -13.85 -13.61
N LYS A 164 18.08 -14.65 -14.03
CA LYS A 164 19.20 -14.20 -14.88
C LYS A 164 18.68 -13.53 -16.14
N THR A 165 17.73 -14.15 -16.83
CA THR A 165 17.15 -13.61 -18.06
C THR A 165 16.42 -12.30 -17.82
N ILE A 166 15.62 -12.19 -16.75
CA ILE A 166 14.91 -10.95 -16.39
C ILE A 166 15.90 -9.82 -16.11
N VAL A 167 16.94 -10.08 -15.32
CA VAL A 167 17.96 -9.10 -14.96
C VAL A 167 18.67 -8.58 -16.22
N ILE A 168 19.17 -9.48 -17.08
CA ILE A 168 19.82 -9.10 -18.34
C ILE A 168 18.88 -8.26 -19.20
N ASN A 169 17.63 -8.70 -19.38
CA ASN A 169 16.66 -7.96 -20.18
C ASN A 169 16.41 -6.54 -19.65
N LYS A 170 16.31 -6.38 -18.33
CA LYS A 170 16.09 -5.07 -17.69
C LYS A 170 17.29 -4.14 -17.85
N PHE A 171 18.52 -4.66 -17.82
CA PHE A 171 19.73 -3.87 -18.05
C PHE A 171 19.96 -3.54 -19.53
N SER A 172 19.55 -4.42 -20.44
CA SER A 172 19.70 -4.23 -21.88
C SER A 172 18.62 -3.34 -22.49
N THR A 173 17.46 -3.17 -21.82
CA THR A 173 16.45 -2.20 -22.25
C THR A 173 16.89 -0.78 -21.92
N PRO A 174 16.91 0.16 -22.89
CA PRO A 174 17.14 1.57 -22.60
C PRO A 174 16.16 2.05 -21.54
N LEU A 175 16.63 2.87 -20.60
CA LEU A 175 15.75 3.54 -19.63
C LEU A 175 14.83 4.49 -20.39
N THR A 176 13.66 4.01 -20.83
CA THR A 176 12.60 4.88 -21.30
C THR A 176 12.04 5.61 -20.09
N ARG A 177 12.47 6.87 -19.93
CA ARG A 177 11.88 7.82 -19.01
C ARG A 177 10.49 8.20 -19.52
N ASN A 178 9.51 7.31 -19.43
CA ASN A 178 8.09 7.61 -19.66
C ASN A 178 7.22 6.62 -18.87
N GLY A 179 6.70 7.11 -17.74
CA GLY A 179 5.61 6.45 -17.02
C GLY A 179 4.30 6.65 -17.75
N THR A 180 3.98 5.78 -18.71
CA THR A 180 2.62 5.57 -19.20
C THR A 180 2.49 4.17 -19.76
N GLY A 181 1.56 3.38 -19.20
CA GLY A 181 0.74 2.39 -19.91
C GLY A 181 1.47 1.26 -20.65
N GLY A 182 1.29 0.03 -20.17
CA GLY A 182 1.76 -1.17 -20.83
C GLY A 182 1.37 -1.24 -22.30
N THR A 183 2.36 -1.49 -23.16
CA THR A 183 2.14 -1.89 -24.55
C THR A 183 2.57 -3.35 -24.67
N ARG A 184 1.59 -4.24 -24.89
CA ARG A 184 1.83 -5.63 -25.30
C ARG A 184 2.60 -5.59 -26.63
N ARG A 185 3.78 -6.20 -26.68
CA ARG A 185 4.43 -6.54 -27.95
C ARG A 185 3.67 -7.73 -28.55
N THR A 186 2.81 -7.46 -29.52
CA THR A 186 2.41 -8.45 -30.52
C THR A 186 3.56 -8.58 -31.51
N THR A 187 4.29 -9.69 -31.46
CA THR A 187 5.15 -10.11 -32.56
C THR A 187 4.26 -10.64 -33.67
N VAL A 188 4.13 -9.88 -34.76
CA VAL A 188 3.69 -10.39 -36.05
C VAL A 188 4.91 -11.03 -36.70
N GLN A 189 4.86 -12.34 -36.94
CA GLN A 189 5.82 -13.04 -37.79
C GLN A 189 5.40 -12.83 -39.24
N GLN A 190 6.34 -12.41 -40.08
CA GLN A 190 6.37 -12.71 -41.51
C GLN A 190 7.20 -13.97 -41.72
#